data_AF-A0A933P0R9-F1
#
_entry.id   AF-A0A933P0R9-F1
#
_cell.length_a   1.000
_cell.length_b   1.000
_cell.length_c   1.000
_cell.angle_alpha   90.00
_cell.angle_beta   90.00
_cell.angle_gamma   90.00
#
_symmetry.space_group_name_H-M   'P 1'
#
loop_
_entity.id
_entity.type
_entity.pdbx_description
1 polymer ?
#
loop_
_entity_poly.entity_id
_entity_poly.type
_entity_poly.pdbx_seq_one_letter_code
_entity_poly.pdbx_strand_id
1 'polypeptide(L)'
;MNDIDQSERAQLGLKYIEDSIVALLTRHQHGLTSSAVADVLGLQTNLDPGHRDMIAAGILALLARDGRILWDDASQLYIDNPNRS
;
A
#
# COMPACT_ATOMS: atom_id res chain seq x y z
N MET A 1 18.82 23.15 8.05
CA MET A 1 17.39 23.46 8.29
C MET A 1 16.62 23.52 6.96
N ASN A 2 16.92 22.60 6.02
CA ASN A 2 16.34 22.55 4.67
C ASN A 2 15.73 21.17 4.35
N ASP A 3 15.98 20.17 5.22
CA ASP A 3 15.52 18.79 5.04
C ASP A 3 14.16 18.52 5.70
N ILE A 4 13.71 19.42 6.60
CA ILE A 4 12.41 19.30 7.28
C ILE A 4 11.28 19.35 6.25
N ASP A 5 11.30 20.32 5.35
CA ASP A 5 10.31 20.49 4.29
C ASP A 5 10.28 19.28 3.33
N GLN A 6 11.44 18.67 3.05
CA GLN A 6 11.50 17.47 2.20
C GLN A 6 10.98 16.23 2.93
N SER A 7 11.27 16.10 4.22
CA SER A 7 10.76 15.03 5.07
C SER A 7 9.23 15.09 5.14
N GLU A 8 8.66 16.27 5.42
CA GLU A 8 7.21 16.45 5.47
C GLU A 8 6.54 16.14 4.13
N ARG A 9 7.13 16.60 3.03
CA ARG A 9 6.64 16.29 1.69
C ARG A 9 6.68 14.80 1.38
N ALA A 10 7.73 14.10 1.80
CA ALA A 10 7.85 12.65 1.62
C ALA A 10 6.80 11.90 2.44
N GLN A 11 6.59 12.28 3.71
CA GLN A 11 5.57 11.67 4.57
C GLN A 11 4.15 11.92 4.04
N LEU A 12 3.87 13.12 3.51
CA LEU A 12 2.59 13.42 2.89
C LEU A 12 2.36 12.58 1.63
N GLY A 13 3.39 12.42 0.79
CA GLY A 13 3.33 11.55 -0.38
C GLY A 13 3.06 10.10 -0.02
N LEU A 14 3.76 9.57 1.00
CA LEU A 14 3.53 8.22 1.51
C LEU A 14 2.09 8.06 2.01
N LYS A 15 1.59 9.02 2.79
CA LYS A 15 0.20 9.02 3.29
C LYS A 15 -0.84 8.95 2.17
N TYR A 16 -0.65 9.68 1.07
CA TYR A 16 -1.58 9.60 -0.07
C TYR A 16 -1.61 8.21 -0.71
N ILE A 17 -0.47 7.53 -0.78
CA ILE A 17 -0.40 6.17 -1.32
C ILE A 17 -1.09 5.20 -0.35
N GLU A 18 -0.80 5.31 0.95
CA GLU A 18 -1.43 4.52 2.00
C GLU A 18 -2.96 4.65 2.00
N ASP A 19 -3.48 5.88 1.96
CA ASP A 19 -4.92 6.15 1.95
C ASP A 19 -5.59 5.60 0.68
N SER A 20 -4.88 5.65 -0.46
CA SER A 20 -5.36 5.06 -1.72
C SER A 20 -5.46 3.53 -1.65
N ILE A 21 -4.50 2.87 -1.00
CA ILE A 21 -4.50 1.41 -0.80
C ILE A 21 -5.63 0.99 0.14
N VAL A 22 -5.83 1.68 1.26
CA VAL A 22 -6.92 1.37 2.18
C VAL A 22 -8.26 1.54 1.48
N ALA A 23 -8.48 2.67 0.80
CA ALA A 23 -9.71 2.91 0.04
C ALA A 23 -9.95 1.86 -1.06
N LEU A 24 -8.88 1.34 -1.66
CA LEU A 24 -8.96 0.23 -2.60
C LEU A 24 -9.43 -1.05 -1.90
N LEU A 25 -8.77 -1.47 -0.82
CA LEU A 25 -9.09 -2.71 -0.13
C LEU A 25 -10.49 -2.71 0.50
N THR A 26 -10.97 -1.57 1.01
CA THR A 26 -12.37 -1.42 1.49
C THR A 26 -13.40 -1.73 0.39
N ARG A 27 -13.07 -1.48 -0.88
CA ARG A 27 -13.95 -1.80 -2.03
C ARG A 27 -13.78 -3.23 -2.54
N HIS A 28 -12.71 -3.92 -2.14
CA HIS A 28 -12.33 -5.25 -2.61
C HIS A 28 -12.32 -6.25 -1.46
N GLN A 29 -13.51 -6.72 -1.06
CA GLN A 29 -13.71 -7.62 0.09
C GLN A 29 -12.95 -8.96 -0.01
N HIS A 30 -12.56 -9.39 -1.21
CA HIS A 30 -11.81 -10.63 -1.43
C HIS A 30 -10.29 -10.45 -1.24
N GLY A 31 -9.82 -9.22 -1.04
CA GLY A 31 -8.39 -8.90 -0.94
C GLY A 31 -7.67 -8.86 -2.28
N LEU A 32 -6.40 -8.43 -2.22
CA LEU A 32 -5.54 -8.24 -3.38
C LEU A 32 -4.10 -8.67 -3.07
N THR A 33 -3.39 -9.14 -4.10
CA THR A 33 -1.94 -9.34 -4.05
C THR A 33 -1.21 -8.00 -4.19
N SER A 34 0.07 -7.94 -3.82
CA SER A 34 0.90 -6.75 -4.04
C SER A 34 0.97 -6.33 -5.52
N SER A 35 1.02 -7.31 -6.44
CA SER A 35 1.01 -7.06 -7.89
C SER A 35 -0.30 -6.41 -8.35
N ALA A 36 -1.44 -6.94 -7.89
CA ALA A 36 -2.75 -6.38 -8.21
C ALA A 36 -2.93 -4.96 -7.63
N VAL A 37 -2.44 -4.71 -6.42
CA VAL A 37 -2.40 -3.37 -5.83
C VAL A 37 -1.54 -2.44 -6.70
N ALA A 38 -0.34 -2.86 -7.11
CA ALA A 38 0.52 -2.05 -7.96
C ALA A 38 -0.11 -1.72 -9.32
N ASP A 39 -0.83 -2.67 -9.93
CA ASP A 39 -1.58 -2.47 -11.17
C ASP A 39 -2.69 -1.44 -11.00
N VAL A 40 -3.52 -1.56 -9.96
CA VAL A 40 -4.67 -0.67 -9.74
C VAL A 40 -4.23 0.74 -9.37
N LEU A 41 -3.16 0.89 -8.60
CA LEU A 41 -2.58 2.20 -8.30
C LEU A 41 -1.82 2.81 -9.49
N GLY A 42 -1.65 2.07 -10.59
CA GLY A 42 -0.90 2.53 -11.75
C GLY A 42 0.57 2.82 -11.42
N LEU A 43 1.17 2.04 -10.51
CA LEU A 43 2.58 2.21 -10.16
C LEU A 43 3.44 1.87 -11.37
N GLN A 44 4.23 2.86 -11.81
CA GLN A 44 5.12 2.74 -12.94
C GLN A 44 6.56 2.97 -12.50
N THR A 45 7.47 2.20 -13.08
CA THR A 45 8.91 2.33 -12.86
C THR A 45 9.61 2.06 -14.20
N ASN A 46 10.77 2.67 -14.42
CA ASN A 46 11.63 2.35 -15.56
C ASN A 46 12.58 1.17 -15.25
N LEU A 47 12.24 0.35 -14.25
CA LEU A 47 12.96 -0.86 -13.85
C LEU A 47 12.13 -2.10 -14.24
N ASP A 48 12.68 -3.28 -13.95
CA ASP A 48 11.97 -4.55 -14.17
C ASP A 48 10.61 -4.56 -13.46
N PRO A 49 9.57 -5.20 -14.04
CA PRO A 49 8.21 -5.21 -13.52
C PRO A 49 8.09 -5.58 -12.04
N GLY A 50 8.95 -6.45 -11.51
CA GLY A 50 8.92 -6.84 -10.09
C GLY A 50 9.16 -5.68 -9.11
N HIS A 51 9.82 -4.60 -9.52
CA HIS A 51 10.12 -3.48 -8.63
C HIS A 51 8.88 -2.67 -8.22
N ARG A 52 7.88 -2.56 -9.09
CA ARG A 52 6.61 -1.90 -8.71
C ARG A 52 5.88 -2.70 -7.65
N ASP A 53 5.93 -4.03 -7.74
CA ASP A 53 5.31 -4.94 -6.80
C ASP A 53 6.03 -4.88 -5.44
N MET A 54 7.35 -4.68 -5.44
CA MET A 54 8.14 -4.43 -4.23
C MET A 54 7.76 -3.11 -3.55
N ILE A 55 7.53 -2.04 -4.32
CA ILE A 55 7.06 -0.76 -3.77
C ILE A 55 5.70 -0.96 -3.08
N ALA A 56 4.75 -1.61 -3.77
CA ALA A 56 3.45 -1.92 -3.19
C ALA A 56 3.58 -2.80 -1.94
N ALA A 57 4.40 -3.85 -1.99
CA ALA A 57 4.62 -4.77 -0.88
C ALA A 57 5.18 -4.06 0.37
N GLY A 58 6.11 -3.12 0.20
CA GLY A 58 6.66 -2.34 1.31
C GLY A 58 5.59 -1.52 2.04
N ILE A 59 4.72 -0.86 1.28
CA ILE A 59 3.64 -0.02 1.84
C ILE A 59 2.55 -0.91 2.47
N LEU A 60 2.18 -2.02 1.83
CA LEU A 60 1.24 -2.99 2.38
C LEU A 60 1.74 -3.57 3.71
N ALA A 61 3.04 -3.87 3.83
CA ALA A 61 3.63 -4.33 5.07
C ALA A 61 3.56 -3.27 6.19
N LEU A 62 3.77 -1.99 5.87
CA LEU A 62 3.58 -0.89 6.84
C LEU A 62 2.13 -0.81 7.31
N LEU A 63 1.17 -0.80 6.38
CA LEU A 63 -0.25 -0.76 6.69
C LEU A 63 -0.72 -1.95 7.53
N ALA A 64 -0.22 -3.15 7.22
CA ALA A 64 -0.53 -4.36 7.97
C ALA A 64 0.05 -4.30 9.39
N ARG A 65 1.31 -3.86 9.53
CA ARG A 65 1.94 -3.65 10.84
C ARG A 65 1.17 -2.65 11.70
N ASP A 66 0.67 -1.58 11.09
CA ASP A 66 -0.07 -0.52 11.78
C ASP A 66 -1.57 -0.90 11.98
N GLY A 67 -1.96 -2.10 11.53
CA GLY A 67 -3.30 -2.66 11.68
C GLY A 67 -4.36 -1.94 10.84
N ARG A 68 -3.96 -1.19 9.81
CA ARG A 68 -4.90 -0.52 8.89
C ARG A 68 -5.50 -1.49 7.87
N ILE A 69 -4.78 -2.56 7.57
CA ILE A 69 -5.21 -3.65 6.69
C ILE A 69 -4.79 -4.98 7.36
N LEU A 70 -5.24 -6.10 6.84
CA LEU A 70 -4.84 -7.43 7.32
C LEU A 70 -4.15 -8.21 6.21
N TRP A 71 -3.23 -9.09 6.61
CA TRP A 71 -2.70 -10.14 5.75
C TRP A 71 -3.46 -11.44 6.06
N ASP A 72 -4.04 -12.05 5.03
CA ASP A 72 -4.66 -13.36 5.13
C ASP A 72 -3.68 -14.44 4.66
N ASP A 73 -3.10 -15.18 5.61
CA ASP A 73 -2.15 -16.26 5.33
C ASP A 73 -2.76 -17.40 4.50
N ALA A 74 -4.08 -17.63 4.58
CA ALA A 74 -4.72 -18.72 3.88
C ALA A 74 -4.85 -18.45 2.37
N SER A 75 -5.21 -17.21 2.01
CA SER A 75 -5.36 -16.78 0.62
C SER A 75 -4.11 -16.10 0.06
N GLN A 76 -3.15 -15.73 0.92
CA GLN A 76 -1.99 -14.91 0.59
C GLN A 76 -2.38 -13.55 -0.02
N LEU A 77 -3.41 -12.92 0.54
CA LEU A 77 -3.95 -11.64 0.09
C LEU A 77 -3.94 -10.61 1.21
N TYR A 78 -3.81 -9.35 0.83
CA TYR A 78 -4.10 -8.23 1.72
C TYR A 78 -5.59 -7.89 1.64
N ILE A 79 -6.24 -7.80 2.80
CA ILE A 79 -7.67 -7.49 2.93
C ILE A 79 -7.86 -6.25 3.79
N ASP A 80 -9.04 -5.63 3.69
CA ASP A 80 -9.44 -4.52 4.56
C ASP A 80 -9.48 -4.93 6.04
N ASN A 81 -9.21 -3.98 6.94
CA ASN A 81 -9.47 -4.17 8.37
C ASN A 81 -10.74 -3.40 8.78
N PRO A 82 -11.89 -4.07 8.94
CA PRO A 82 -13.16 -3.40 9.25
C PRO A 82 -13.19 -2.73 10.63
N ASN A 83 -12.21 -3.02 11.51
CA ASN A 83 -12.10 -2.40 12.83
C ASN A 83 -11.34 -1.06 12.80
N ARG A 84 -10.80 -0.65 11.65
CA ARG A 84 -9.90 0.51 11.49
C ARG A 84 -10.13 1.36 10.24
N SER A 85 -11.16 1.05 9.45
CA SER A 85 -11.59 1.81 8.26
C SER A 85 -12.36 3.08 8.62
#